data_AF-A0A2E7MBQ7-F1
#
_entry.id   AF-A0A2E7MBQ7-F1
#
_cell.length_a   1.000
_cell.length_b   1.000
_cell.length_c   1.000
_cell.angle_alpha   90.00
_cell.angle_beta   90.00
_cell.angle_gamma   90.00
#
_symmetry.space_group_name_H-M   'P 1'
#
loop_
_entity.id
_entity.type
_entity.pdbx_description
1 polymer ?
#
loop_
_entity_poly.entity_id
_entity_poly.type
_entity_poly.pdbx_seq_one_letter_code
_entity_poly.pdbx_strand_id
1 'polypeptide(L)'
;MDKKLAVVIIHGIGRQRPDFADGMVKTISRHLAQGGRDPDAVAWQPVYWDDILEPAQQAYLSQALASAQLKSRRLRSMVVSALGDATGYRQLPSRRRAGGEEVRIYQLVHARIEACLAALYHDQLRGRPVPLVMLAHSFGGHILSNYVWDSQRRPSPRLSNFERMNWLTGFITFGCNIPLFTFSCRRVVPISFPPPRLPARLKPKARWFNYYDPHDVLAWPLKPVNAAYDRTVQADIAINVGGALSGRTPFSHLQYWTDRRFTREVADYLLTLL
;
A
#
# COMPACT_ATOMS: atom_id res chain seq x y z
N MET A 1 25.22 -7.95 -4.46
CA MET A 1 25.61 -6.78 -3.66
C MET A 1 24.75 -6.68 -2.42
N ASP A 2 25.27 -6.09 -1.36
CA ASP A 2 24.55 -5.93 -0.10
C ASP A 2 23.49 -4.83 -0.20
N LYS A 3 22.23 -5.21 0.07
CA LYS A 3 21.09 -4.28 0.11
C LYS A 3 21.25 -3.29 1.26
N LYS A 4 20.96 -2.02 1.02
CA LYS A 4 21.06 -0.91 1.99
C LYS A 4 19.70 -0.32 2.36
N LEU A 5 18.68 -0.59 1.57
CA LEU A 5 17.32 -0.07 1.72
C LEU A 5 16.34 -1.13 1.26
N ALA A 6 15.22 -1.27 1.97
CA ALA A 6 14.14 -2.18 1.60
C ALA A 6 12.88 -1.37 1.27
N VAL A 7 12.21 -1.71 0.18
CA VAL A 7 10.99 -1.05 -0.27
C VAL A 7 9.90 -2.08 -0.54
N VAL A 8 8.80 -1.97 0.21
CA VAL A 8 7.58 -2.74 0.00
C VAL A 8 6.60 -1.89 -0.81
N ILE A 9 6.05 -2.45 -1.89
CA ILE A 9 5.09 -1.76 -2.75
C ILE A 9 3.78 -2.54 -2.76
N ILE A 10 2.65 -1.90 -2.46
CA ILE A 10 1.33 -2.53 -2.50
C ILE A 10 0.38 -1.76 -3.42
N HIS A 11 -0.40 -2.51 -4.17
CA HIS A 11 -1.44 -1.96 -5.04
C HIS A 11 -2.77 -1.74 -4.29
N GLY A 12 -3.63 -0.92 -4.89
CA GLY A 12 -4.99 -0.67 -4.43
C GLY A 12 -6.00 -1.73 -4.85
N ILE A 13 -7.26 -1.31 -4.79
CA ILE A 13 -8.43 -2.08 -5.18
C ILE A 13 -8.47 -2.34 -6.70
N GLY A 14 -9.13 -3.42 -7.10
CA GLY A 14 -9.47 -3.73 -8.47
C GLY A 14 -8.42 -4.58 -9.14
N ARG A 15 -8.75 -5.07 -10.34
CA ARG A 15 -7.91 -6.04 -11.04
C ARG A 15 -6.52 -5.50 -11.31
N GLN A 16 -5.51 -6.17 -10.79
CA GLN A 16 -4.11 -5.85 -11.02
C GLN A 16 -3.40 -6.99 -11.74
N ARG A 17 -2.20 -6.70 -12.25
CA ARG A 17 -1.29 -7.73 -12.74
C ARG A 17 -0.20 -7.97 -11.70
N PRO A 18 0.38 -9.18 -11.64
CA PRO A 18 1.50 -9.45 -10.74
C PRO A 18 2.70 -8.51 -10.94
N ASP A 19 2.87 -7.96 -12.16
CA ASP A 19 3.94 -7.04 -12.57
C ASP A 19 3.61 -5.55 -12.33
N PHE A 20 2.57 -5.22 -11.55
CA PHE A 20 2.06 -3.84 -11.40
C PHE A 20 3.13 -2.81 -10.99
N ALA A 21 4.15 -3.24 -10.25
CA ALA A 21 5.18 -2.38 -9.69
C ALA A 21 6.35 -2.10 -10.67
N ASP A 22 6.52 -2.90 -11.73
CA ASP A 22 7.73 -2.91 -12.56
C ASP A 22 8.03 -1.54 -13.18
N GLY A 23 7.00 -0.86 -13.67
CA GLY A 23 7.13 0.47 -14.26
C GLY A 23 7.60 1.53 -13.26
N MET A 24 7.10 1.45 -12.02
CA MET A 24 7.49 2.34 -10.93
C MET A 24 8.93 2.08 -10.52
N VAL A 25 9.26 0.80 -10.25
CA VAL A 25 10.61 0.37 -9.86
C VAL A 25 11.62 0.81 -10.92
N LYS A 26 11.35 0.57 -12.20
CA LYS A 26 12.23 0.99 -13.31
C LYS A 26 12.47 2.49 -13.33
N THR A 27 11.44 3.29 -13.05
CA THR A 27 11.54 4.76 -13.10
C THR A 27 12.27 5.31 -11.88
N ILE A 28 11.97 4.81 -10.68
CA ILE A 28 12.69 5.17 -9.46
C ILE A 28 14.16 4.76 -9.56
N SER A 29 14.46 3.52 -9.98
CA SER A 29 15.83 3.05 -10.16
C SER A 29 16.64 3.92 -11.12
N ARG A 30 16.02 4.43 -12.20
CA ARG A 30 16.67 5.39 -13.09
C ARG A 30 17.03 6.70 -12.36
N HIS A 31 16.13 7.21 -11.52
CA HIS A 31 16.39 8.41 -10.72
C HIS A 31 17.46 8.18 -9.65
N LEU A 32 17.49 7.00 -9.01
CA LEU A 32 18.56 6.64 -8.08
C LEU A 32 19.94 6.62 -8.75
N ALA A 33 20.03 6.04 -9.95
CA ALA A 33 21.26 6.02 -10.74
C ALA A 33 21.70 7.44 -11.13
N GLN A 34 20.76 8.30 -11.52
CA GLN A 34 21.03 9.72 -11.80
C GLN A 34 21.51 10.49 -10.56
N GLY A 35 21.06 10.10 -9.37
CA GLY A 35 21.52 10.60 -8.08
C GLY A 35 22.85 10.00 -7.59
N GLY A 36 23.55 9.24 -8.43
CA GLY A 36 24.85 8.64 -8.11
C GLY A 36 24.79 7.46 -7.14
N ARG A 37 23.61 6.84 -6.94
CA ARG A 37 23.44 5.63 -6.13
C ARG A 37 23.19 4.43 -7.02
N ASP A 38 23.78 3.29 -6.65
CA ASP A 38 23.50 2.01 -7.28
C ASP A 38 22.07 1.55 -6.98
N PRO A 39 21.19 1.40 -8.00
CA PRO A 39 19.82 0.92 -7.80
C PRO A 39 19.76 -0.49 -7.18
N ASP A 40 20.79 -1.32 -7.37
CA ASP A 40 20.86 -2.66 -6.79
C ASP A 40 21.05 -2.64 -5.27
N ALA A 41 21.35 -1.48 -4.68
CA ALA A 41 21.34 -1.29 -3.23
C ALA A 41 19.93 -1.34 -2.62
N VAL A 42 18.86 -1.29 -3.44
CA VAL A 42 17.48 -1.37 -2.98
C VAL A 42 16.94 -2.80 -3.15
N ALA A 43 16.30 -3.33 -2.11
CA ALA A 43 15.53 -4.56 -2.15
C ALA A 43 14.05 -4.22 -2.36
N TRP A 44 13.50 -4.60 -3.52
CA TRP A 44 12.12 -4.31 -3.89
C TRP A 44 11.25 -5.52 -3.61
N GLN A 45 10.10 -5.29 -2.98
CA GLN A 45 9.12 -6.34 -2.68
C GLN A 45 7.71 -5.86 -3.01
N PRO A 46 7.22 -6.16 -4.23
CA PRO A 46 5.82 -5.99 -4.56
C PRO A 46 4.95 -6.96 -3.73
N VAL A 47 3.82 -6.47 -3.24
CA VAL A 47 2.78 -7.24 -2.56
C VAL A 47 1.55 -7.24 -3.47
N TYR A 48 1.39 -8.35 -4.19
CA TYR A 48 0.21 -8.65 -4.99
C TYR A 48 -0.79 -9.42 -4.13
N TRP A 49 -2.06 -9.01 -4.11
CA TRP A 49 -3.10 -9.62 -3.27
C TRP A 49 -4.46 -9.81 -3.97
N ASP A 50 -4.60 -9.32 -5.20
CA ASP A 50 -5.84 -9.40 -5.99
C ASP A 50 -6.32 -10.85 -6.22
N ASP A 51 -5.39 -11.80 -6.35
CA ASP A 51 -5.66 -13.24 -6.52
C ASP A 51 -6.44 -13.88 -5.36
N ILE A 52 -6.53 -13.21 -4.21
CA ILE A 52 -7.28 -13.71 -3.06
C ILE A 52 -8.80 -13.59 -3.28
N LEU A 53 -9.27 -12.52 -3.93
CA LEU A 53 -10.71 -12.31 -4.20
C LEU A 53 -11.10 -12.49 -5.67
N GLU A 54 -10.15 -12.33 -6.61
CA GLU A 54 -10.41 -12.42 -8.05
C GLU A 54 -11.22 -13.67 -8.44
N PRO A 55 -10.94 -14.89 -7.93
CA PRO A 55 -11.68 -16.09 -8.35
C PRO A 55 -13.17 -16.01 -8.04
N ALA A 56 -13.53 -15.52 -6.84
CA ALA A 56 -14.93 -15.39 -6.43
C ALA A 56 -15.65 -14.29 -7.22
N GLN A 57 -14.98 -13.15 -7.45
CA GLN A 57 -15.51 -12.05 -8.25
C GLN A 57 -15.75 -12.47 -9.70
N GLN A 58 -14.81 -13.19 -10.30
CA GLN A 58 -14.88 -13.66 -11.68
C GLN A 58 -15.95 -14.73 -11.85
N ALA A 59 -16.12 -15.64 -10.88
CA ALA A 59 -17.19 -16.62 -10.87
C ALA A 59 -18.58 -15.94 -10.90
N TYR A 60 -18.79 -14.95 -10.02
CA TYR A 60 -20.04 -14.19 -10.01
C TYR A 60 -20.27 -13.40 -11.31
N LEU A 61 -19.26 -12.68 -11.79
CA LEU A 61 -19.36 -11.92 -13.04
C LEU A 61 -19.73 -12.82 -14.22
N SER A 62 -19.11 -13.99 -14.32
CA SER A 62 -19.38 -14.94 -15.40
C SER A 62 -20.82 -15.45 -15.35
N GLN A 63 -21.32 -15.81 -14.16
CA GLN A 63 -22.70 -16.25 -13.98
C GLN A 63 -23.72 -15.13 -14.25
N ALA A 64 -23.47 -13.92 -13.76
CA ALA A 64 -24.37 -12.77 -13.95
C ALA A 64 -24.44 -12.31 -15.42
N LEU A 65 -23.33 -12.38 -16.16
CA LEU A 65 -23.28 -12.06 -17.58
C LEU A 65 -23.92 -13.14 -18.46
N ALA A 66 -23.98 -14.39 -17.97
CA ALA A 66 -24.67 -15.48 -18.64
C ALA A 66 -26.18 -15.45 -18.39
N SER A 67 -26.62 -15.02 -17.19
CA SER A 67 -28.04 -15.00 -16.82
C SER A 67 -28.80 -13.77 -17.31
N ALA A 68 -28.13 -12.65 -17.61
CA ALA A 68 -28.77 -11.42 -18.04
C ALA A 68 -27.96 -10.66 -19.11
N GLN A 69 -28.66 -9.93 -20.00
CA GLN A 69 -28.03 -9.04 -20.97
C GLN A 69 -27.57 -7.74 -20.30
N LEU A 70 -26.43 -7.82 -19.61
CA LEU A 70 -25.86 -6.71 -18.89
C LEU A 70 -24.94 -5.86 -19.79
N LYS A 71 -25.27 -4.58 -19.95
CA LYS A 71 -24.43 -3.59 -20.63
C LYS A 71 -23.23 -3.15 -19.78
N SER A 72 -22.24 -2.55 -20.42
CA SER A 72 -21.06 -1.97 -19.77
C SER A 72 -20.24 -2.96 -18.96
N ARG A 73 -19.98 -4.16 -19.53
CA ARG A 73 -19.27 -5.27 -18.87
C ARG A 73 -17.97 -4.86 -18.17
N ARG A 74 -17.17 -4.00 -18.82
CA ARG A 74 -15.91 -3.48 -18.25
C ARG A 74 -16.14 -2.64 -16.99
N LEU A 75 -17.09 -1.70 -17.04
CA LEU A 75 -17.44 -0.87 -15.88
C LEU A 75 -18.01 -1.71 -14.74
N ARG A 76 -18.87 -2.69 -15.04
CA ARG A 76 -19.40 -3.60 -14.02
C ARG A 76 -18.32 -4.45 -13.38
N SER A 77 -17.37 -4.97 -14.17
CA SER A 77 -16.21 -5.69 -13.63
C SER A 77 -15.39 -4.80 -12.70
N MET A 78 -15.11 -3.55 -13.09
CA MET A 78 -14.44 -2.59 -12.22
C MET A 78 -15.22 -2.34 -10.92
N VAL A 79 -16.54 -2.16 -10.98
CA VAL A 79 -17.38 -1.92 -9.80
C VAL A 79 -17.43 -3.15 -8.88
N VAL A 80 -17.59 -4.35 -9.44
CA VAL A 80 -17.64 -5.60 -8.67
C VAL A 80 -16.31 -5.85 -7.99
N SER A 81 -15.19 -5.71 -8.69
CA SER A 81 -13.88 -5.80 -8.04
C SER A 81 -13.72 -4.70 -7.01
N ALA A 82 -14.13 -3.47 -7.33
CA ALA A 82 -13.92 -2.36 -6.42
C ALA A 82 -14.66 -2.45 -5.09
N LEU A 83 -15.96 -2.73 -5.17
CA LEU A 83 -16.80 -2.89 -3.99
C LEU A 83 -16.56 -4.25 -3.33
N GLY A 84 -16.28 -5.30 -4.12
CA GLY A 84 -15.97 -6.64 -3.61
C GLY A 84 -14.74 -6.63 -2.72
N ASP A 85 -13.67 -5.95 -3.14
CA ASP A 85 -12.47 -5.76 -2.34
C ASP A 85 -12.72 -4.97 -1.06
N ALA A 86 -13.37 -3.80 -1.18
CA ALA A 86 -13.65 -2.92 -0.05
C ALA A 86 -14.55 -3.58 1.01
N THR A 87 -15.51 -4.39 0.57
CA THR A 87 -16.45 -5.09 1.47
C THR A 87 -15.94 -6.44 1.94
N GLY A 88 -15.09 -7.11 1.16
CA GLY A 88 -14.47 -8.39 1.50
C GLY A 88 -13.34 -8.23 2.52
N TYR A 89 -12.55 -7.16 2.42
CA TYR A 89 -11.51 -6.86 3.40
C TYR A 89 -12.10 -6.29 4.70
N ARG A 90 -12.49 -7.19 5.61
CA ARG A 90 -13.02 -6.83 6.93
C ARG A 90 -12.42 -7.68 8.03
N GLN A 91 -12.10 -7.05 9.16
CA GLN A 91 -11.76 -7.77 10.37
C GLN A 91 -13.05 -8.24 11.06
N LEU A 92 -13.33 -9.54 11.01
CA LEU A 92 -14.51 -10.14 11.65
C LEU A 92 -14.21 -10.49 13.12
N PRO A 93 -15.16 -10.27 14.06
CA PRO A 93 -14.98 -10.69 15.44
C PRO A 93 -14.77 -12.20 15.53
N SER A 94 -13.79 -12.65 16.32
CA SER A 94 -13.48 -14.07 16.53
C SER A 94 -14.63 -14.91 17.13
N ARG A 95 -15.78 -14.30 17.44
CA ARG A 95 -16.89 -14.88 18.21
C ARG A 95 -18.21 -15.06 17.44
N ARG A 96 -18.26 -14.92 16.12
CA ARG A 96 -19.45 -15.35 15.37
C ARG A 96 -19.43 -16.86 15.10
N ARG A 97 -20.48 -17.48 15.62
CA ARG A 97 -20.82 -18.90 15.63
C ARG A 97 -20.88 -19.48 14.21
N ALA A 98 -20.65 -20.79 14.14
CA ALA A 98 -20.95 -21.67 13.02
C ALA A 98 -22.18 -21.21 12.23
N GLY A 99 -21.95 -20.75 11.01
CA GLY A 99 -22.96 -20.14 10.15
C GLY A 99 -22.31 -19.48 8.95
N GLY A 100 -21.65 -20.29 8.11
CA GLY A 100 -20.93 -19.88 6.89
C GLY A 100 -19.41 -19.94 7.06
N GLU A 101 -18.72 -20.67 6.19
CA GLU A 101 -17.27 -20.63 6.02
C GLU A 101 -16.86 -19.28 5.41
N GLU A 102 -17.06 -18.16 6.13
CA GLU A 102 -16.64 -16.86 5.65
C GLU A 102 -15.11 -16.84 5.60
N VAL A 103 -14.56 -16.85 4.37
CA VAL A 103 -13.13 -16.72 4.14
C VAL A 103 -12.65 -15.45 4.82
N ARG A 104 -11.69 -15.58 5.74
CA ARG A 104 -11.15 -14.45 6.48
C ARG A 104 -10.14 -13.68 5.61
N ILE A 105 -10.65 -12.99 4.60
CA ILE A 105 -9.87 -12.22 3.61
C ILE A 105 -8.83 -11.32 4.29
N TYR A 106 -9.21 -10.64 5.37
CA TYR A 106 -8.29 -9.83 6.17
C TYR A 106 -7.05 -10.61 6.62
N GLN A 107 -7.23 -11.83 7.11
CA GLN A 107 -6.13 -12.70 7.56
C GLN A 107 -5.31 -13.23 6.39
N LEU A 108 -5.93 -13.57 5.26
CA LEU A 108 -5.21 -14.03 4.07
C LEU A 108 -4.32 -12.93 3.48
N VAL A 109 -4.84 -11.70 3.39
CA VAL A 109 -4.06 -10.53 2.93
C VAL A 109 -2.90 -10.25 3.89
N HIS A 110 -3.13 -10.32 5.21
CA HIS A 110 -2.07 -10.14 6.20
C HIS A 110 -1.01 -11.25 6.13
N ALA A 111 -1.41 -12.50 5.92
CA ALA A 111 -0.48 -13.62 5.72
C ALA A 111 0.33 -13.45 4.42
N ARG A 112 -0.26 -12.90 3.35
CA ARG A 112 0.45 -12.54 2.11
C ARG A 112 1.53 -11.49 2.39
N ILE A 113 1.21 -10.45 3.16
CA ILE A 113 2.18 -9.41 3.53
C ILE A 113 3.31 -10.01 4.39
N GLU A 114 2.97 -10.85 5.37
CA GLU A 114 3.95 -11.54 6.21
C GLU A 114 4.91 -12.41 5.37
N ALA A 115 4.38 -13.20 4.42
CA ALA A 115 5.19 -14.01 3.51
C ALA A 115 6.12 -13.16 2.63
N CYS A 116 5.62 -12.04 2.08
CA CYS A 116 6.45 -11.11 1.31
C CYS A 116 7.55 -10.47 2.17
N LEU A 117 7.26 -10.11 3.41
CA LEU A 117 8.25 -9.54 4.34
C LEU A 117 9.29 -10.57 4.76
N ALA A 118 8.89 -11.82 4.97
CA ALA A 118 9.79 -12.93 5.25
C ALA A 118 10.74 -13.16 4.06
N ALA A 119 10.23 -13.23 2.83
CA ALA A 119 11.06 -13.36 1.62
C ALA A 119 12.03 -12.17 1.46
N LEU A 120 11.54 -10.94 1.66
CA LEU A 120 12.37 -9.74 1.65
C LEU A 120 13.50 -9.83 2.70
N TYR A 121 13.17 -10.17 3.94
CA TYR A 121 14.12 -10.17 5.04
C TYR A 121 15.12 -11.33 4.98
N HIS A 122 14.65 -12.54 4.72
CA HIS A 122 15.48 -13.74 4.74
C HIS A 122 16.24 -13.92 3.42
N ASP A 123 15.61 -13.69 2.27
CA ASP A 123 16.21 -14.03 0.97
C ASP A 123 17.00 -12.84 0.41
N GLN A 124 16.38 -11.65 0.36
CA GLN A 124 17.04 -10.47 -0.24
C GLN A 124 17.99 -9.77 0.74
N LEU A 125 17.60 -9.65 2.01
CA LEU A 125 18.39 -8.97 3.04
C LEU A 125 19.30 -9.90 3.86
N ARG A 126 19.17 -11.22 3.69
CA ARG A 126 19.99 -12.23 4.40
C ARG A 126 19.97 -12.07 5.91
N GLY A 127 18.81 -11.69 6.46
CA GLY A 127 18.61 -11.45 7.88
C GLY A 127 19.24 -10.17 8.42
N ARG A 128 19.76 -9.27 7.56
CA ARG A 128 20.32 -7.98 7.99
C ARG A 128 19.28 -6.88 7.85
N PRO A 129 18.76 -6.31 8.95
CA PRO A 129 17.76 -5.27 8.86
C PRO A 129 18.35 -3.96 8.32
N VAL A 130 17.60 -3.34 7.43
CA VAL A 130 17.89 -2.04 6.80
C VAL A 130 16.66 -1.13 6.94
N PRO A 131 16.76 0.19 6.67
CA PRO A 131 15.56 1.04 6.62
C PRO A 131 14.50 0.43 5.69
N LEU A 132 13.25 0.42 6.14
CA LEU A 132 12.10 -0.06 5.38
C LEU A 132 11.23 1.11 4.93
N VAL A 133 10.88 1.17 3.66
CA VAL A 133 9.94 2.13 3.10
C VAL A 133 8.74 1.38 2.52
N MET A 134 7.54 1.86 2.79
CA MET A 134 6.30 1.36 2.18
C MET A 134 5.80 2.36 1.15
N LEU A 135 5.52 1.89 -0.06
CA LEU A 135 4.82 2.63 -1.11
C LEU A 135 3.42 2.01 -1.26
N ALA A 136 2.38 2.77 -0.90
CA ALA A 136 1.04 2.24 -0.79
C ALA A 136 0.06 3.04 -1.65
N HIS A 137 -0.41 2.41 -2.74
CA HIS A 137 -1.41 2.99 -3.62
C HIS A 137 -2.81 2.77 -3.06
N SER A 138 -3.62 3.82 -2.99
CA SER A 138 -5.07 3.71 -2.76
C SER A 138 -5.39 2.82 -1.56
N PHE A 139 -6.19 1.76 -1.76
CA PHE A 139 -6.58 0.82 -0.73
C PHE A 139 -5.42 0.04 -0.10
N GLY A 140 -4.31 -0.11 -0.82
CA GLY A 140 -3.08 -0.66 -0.26
C GLY A 140 -2.58 0.14 0.95
N GLY A 141 -2.86 1.44 0.99
CA GLY A 141 -2.60 2.29 2.16
C GLY A 141 -3.42 1.87 3.38
N HIS A 142 -4.71 1.58 3.20
CA HIS A 142 -5.56 1.05 4.26
C HIS A 142 -5.09 -0.33 4.74
N ILE A 143 -4.75 -1.22 3.81
CA ILE A 143 -4.25 -2.56 4.11
C ILE A 143 -2.95 -2.51 4.92
N LEU A 144 -1.93 -1.76 4.46
CA LEU A 144 -0.65 -1.66 5.17
C LEU A 144 -0.79 -0.92 6.50
N SER A 145 -1.63 0.11 6.59
CA SER A 145 -1.93 0.77 7.87
C SER A 145 -2.50 -0.22 8.88
N ASN A 146 -3.45 -1.07 8.47
CA ASN A 146 -4.04 -2.09 9.33
C ASN A 146 -3.03 -3.18 9.71
N TYR A 147 -2.17 -3.62 8.78
CA TYR A 147 -1.10 -4.58 9.06
C TYR A 147 -0.10 -4.05 10.09
N VAL A 148 0.38 -2.80 9.92
CA VAL A 148 1.29 -2.16 10.88
C VAL A 148 0.59 -1.97 12.23
N TRP A 149 -0.67 -1.55 12.24
CA TRP A 149 -1.47 -1.39 13.45
C TRP A 149 -1.57 -2.69 14.27
N ASP A 150 -1.86 -3.82 13.60
CA ASP A 150 -1.95 -5.13 14.23
C ASP A 150 -0.59 -5.60 14.72
N SER A 151 0.48 -5.39 13.94
CA SER A 151 1.86 -5.69 14.34
C SER A 151 2.29 -4.92 15.60
N GLN A 152 1.83 -3.67 15.76
CA GLN A 152 2.09 -2.84 16.94
C GLN A 152 1.33 -3.29 18.20
N ARG A 153 0.15 -3.90 18.05
CA ARG A 153 -0.74 -4.26 19.17
C ARG A 153 -0.69 -5.72 19.56
N ARG A 154 -0.48 -6.59 18.58
CA ARG A 154 -0.42 -8.05 18.72
C ARG A 154 0.83 -8.56 18.03
N PRO A 155 2.02 -8.11 18.46
CA PRO A 155 3.26 -8.52 17.82
C PRO A 155 3.43 -10.04 17.96
N SER A 156 3.64 -10.72 16.82
CA SER A 156 4.01 -12.14 16.84
C SER A 156 5.42 -12.30 17.40
N PRO A 157 5.65 -13.12 18.44
CA PRO A 157 6.99 -13.35 18.98
C PRO A 157 7.90 -14.13 18.01
N ARG A 158 7.31 -14.78 17.00
CA ARG A 158 8.04 -15.56 15.98
C ARG A 158 8.72 -14.70 14.92
N LEU A 159 8.22 -13.48 14.71
CA LEU A 159 8.70 -12.56 13.68
C LEU A 159 9.89 -11.74 14.20
N SER A 160 10.85 -11.45 13.32
CA SER A 160 11.98 -10.59 13.61
C SER A 160 11.55 -9.14 13.91
N ASN A 161 12.46 -8.30 14.39
CA ASN A 161 12.16 -6.88 14.57
C ASN A 161 11.85 -6.18 13.24
N PHE A 162 12.43 -6.63 12.13
CA PHE A 162 12.19 -6.10 10.79
C PHE A 162 10.77 -6.43 10.32
N GLU A 163 10.39 -7.72 10.37
CA GLU A 163 9.05 -8.19 9.99
C GLU A 163 7.95 -7.62 10.90
N ARG A 164 8.28 -7.27 12.15
CA ARG A 164 7.39 -6.54 13.06
C ARG A 164 7.33 -5.03 12.82
N MET A 165 7.76 -4.55 11.66
CA MET A 165 7.68 -3.15 11.24
C MET A 165 8.48 -2.16 12.11
N ASN A 166 9.40 -2.63 12.96
CA ASN A 166 10.20 -1.73 13.79
C ASN A 166 11.27 -0.97 13.00
N TRP A 167 11.52 -1.35 11.75
CA TRP A 167 12.45 -0.68 10.83
C TRP A 167 11.75 0.22 9.81
N LEU A 168 10.42 0.38 9.91
CA LEU A 168 9.63 1.25 9.06
C LEU A 168 10.10 2.70 9.23
N THR A 169 10.84 3.16 8.23
CA THR A 169 11.44 4.50 8.16
C THR A 169 10.64 5.39 7.22
N GLY A 170 10.04 4.86 6.16
CA GLY A 170 9.18 5.63 5.25
C GLY A 170 7.80 5.02 5.09
N PHE A 171 6.77 5.85 5.10
CA PHE A 171 5.43 5.46 4.65
C PHE A 171 4.93 6.48 3.62
N ILE A 172 4.95 6.09 2.35
CA ILE A 172 4.48 6.92 1.25
C ILE A 172 3.13 6.36 0.80
N THR A 173 2.08 7.11 1.07
CA THR A 173 0.74 6.82 0.54
C THR A 173 0.50 7.69 -0.69
N PHE A 174 -0.13 7.13 -1.71
CA PHE A 174 -0.46 7.88 -2.93
C PHE A 174 -1.78 7.42 -3.53
N GLY A 175 -2.56 8.36 -4.04
CA GLY A 175 -3.95 8.07 -4.40
C GLY A 175 -4.78 7.60 -3.20
N CYS A 176 -4.45 8.03 -1.97
CA CYS A 176 -4.86 7.34 -0.74
C CYS A 176 -6.34 7.55 -0.38
N ASN A 177 -7.04 6.45 -0.09
CA ASN A 177 -8.47 6.45 0.26
C ASN A 177 -8.75 6.09 1.73
N ILE A 178 -7.71 6.03 2.60
CA ILE A 178 -7.85 5.76 4.05
C ILE A 178 -9.02 6.54 4.68
N PRO A 179 -9.21 7.86 4.44
CA PRO A 179 -10.27 8.62 5.08
C PRO A 179 -11.67 8.00 4.92
N LEU A 180 -11.97 7.39 3.77
CA LEU A 180 -13.26 6.78 3.48
C LEU A 180 -13.57 5.56 4.38
N PHE A 181 -12.53 4.88 4.88
CA PHE A 181 -12.68 3.71 5.75
C PHE A 181 -12.74 4.08 7.24
N THR A 182 -12.46 5.34 7.58
CA THR A 182 -12.48 5.81 8.97
C THR A 182 -13.88 6.06 9.52
N PHE A 183 -14.89 6.23 8.66
CA PHE A 183 -16.26 6.59 9.07
C PHE A 183 -16.95 5.52 9.93
N SER A 184 -16.51 4.27 9.84
CA SER A 184 -17.00 3.17 10.67
C SER A 184 -16.36 3.13 12.07
N CYS A 185 -15.31 3.91 12.31
CA CYS A 185 -14.54 3.89 13.55
C CYS A 185 -15.08 4.91 14.56
N ARG A 186 -15.39 4.47 15.77
CA ARG A 186 -15.77 5.37 16.88
C ARG A 186 -14.65 6.33 17.28
N ARG A 187 -13.41 5.86 17.18
CA ARG A 187 -12.20 6.63 17.45
C ARG A 187 -11.17 6.29 16.40
N VAL A 188 -10.79 7.29 15.62
CA VAL A 188 -9.81 7.15 14.54
C VAL A 188 -8.44 7.53 15.08
N VAL A 189 -7.48 6.60 15.03
CA VAL A 189 -6.10 6.82 15.48
C VAL A 189 -5.18 6.23 14.41
N PRO A 190 -4.16 6.99 13.93
CA PRO A 190 -3.18 6.44 12.99
C PRO A 190 -2.27 5.42 13.69
N ILE A 191 -1.49 4.68 12.90
CA ILE A 191 -0.37 3.89 13.42
C ILE A 191 0.63 4.79 14.16
N SER A 192 1.36 4.23 15.12
CA SER A 192 2.47 4.94 15.74
C SER A 192 3.61 5.08 14.73
N PHE A 193 3.85 6.30 14.26
CA PHE A 193 4.92 6.60 13.30
C PHE A 193 5.74 7.84 13.74
N PRO A 194 7.08 7.79 13.71
CA PRO A 194 7.90 6.60 13.45
C PRO A 194 7.67 5.50 14.50
N PRO A 195 7.97 4.23 14.21
CA PRO A 195 7.87 3.16 15.20
C PRO A 195 8.69 3.49 16.45
N PRO A 196 8.18 3.27 17.67
CA PRO A 196 8.93 3.60 18.90
C PRO A 196 10.31 2.95 18.97
N ARG A 197 10.42 1.72 18.45
CA ARG A 197 11.63 0.88 18.40
C ARG A 197 12.50 1.11 17.15
N LEU A 198 12.18 2.10 16.31
CA LEU A 198 13.05 2.47 15.19
C LEU A 198 14.43 2.91 15.71
N PRO A 199 15.55 2.44 15.13
CA PRO A 199 16.89 2.85 15.54
C PRO A 199 17.03 4.37 15.57
N ALA A 200 17.64 4.91 16.63
CA ALA A 200 17.72 6.36 16.88
C ALA A 200 18.29 7.14 15.68
N ARG A 201 19.30 6.59 14.99
CA ARG A 201 19.90 7.19 13.79
C ARG A 201 18.92 7.36 12.60
N LEU A 202 17.85 6.58 12.56
CA LEU A 202 16.84 6.61 11.48
C LEU A 202 15.64 7.51 11.83
N LYS A 203 15.38 7.77 13.12
CA LYS A 203 14.24 8.59 13.55
C LYS A 203 14.20 9.99 12.89
N PRO A 204 15.31 10.75 12.79
CA PRO A 204 15.30 12.05 12.11
C PRO A 204 15.00 11.97 10.61
N LYS A 205 15.23 10.81 9.99
CA LYS A 205 14.97 10.56 8.57
C LYS A 205 13.58 9.97 8.31
N ALA A 206 12.84 9.60 9.35
CA ALA A 206 11.56 8.94 9.16
C ALA A 206 10.50 9.91 8.63
N ARG A 207 9.80 9.53 7.56
CA ARG A 207 8.79 10.38 6.91
C ARG A 207 7.54 9.59 6.56
N TRP A 208 6.38 10.20 6.83
CA TRP A 208 5.12 9.78 6.24
C TRP A 208 4.61 10.88 5.31
N PHE A 209 4.70 10.64 4.01
CA PHE A 209 4.19 11.54 2.97
C PHE A 209 2.95 10.94 2.32
N ASN A 210 1.92 11.78 2.13
CA ASN A 210 0.74 11.41 1.37
C ASN A 210 0.64 12.26 0.10
N TYR A 211 0.62 11.62 -1.06
CA TYR A 211 0.51 12.29 -2.35
C TYR A 211 -0.91 12.11 -2.93
N TYR A 212 -1.51 13.20 -3.38
CA TYR A 212 -2.84 13.16 -3.98
C TYR A 212 -2.92 14.13 -5.16
N ASP A 213 -3.62 13.72 -6.21
CA ASP A 213 -4.00 14.60 -7.31
C ASP A 213 -5.36 15.24 -6.99
N PRO A 214 -5.49 16.57 -7.06
CA PRO A 214 -6.77 17.25 -6.83
C PRO A 214 -7.93 16.76 -7.71
N HIS A 215 -7.66 16.14 -8.86
CA HIS A 215 -8.67 15.57 -9.76
C HIS A 215 -8.93 14.07 -9.50
N ASP A 216 -8.15 13.43 -8.64
CA ASP A 216 -8.36 12.05 -8.21
C ASP A 216 -9.39 12.01 -7.08
N VAL A 217 -10.62 11.68 -7.43
CA VAL A 217 -11.76 11.63 -6.49
C VAL A 217 -11.65 10.54 -5.41
N LEU A 218 -10.68 9.64 -5.52
CA LEU A 218 -10.40 8.61 -4.52
C LEU A 218 -9.19 8.96 -3.66
N ALA A 219 -8.43 10.00 -4.01
CA ALA A 219 -7.27 10.45 -3.24
C ALA A 219 -7.64 11.62 -2.34
N TRP A 220 -7.44 11.43 -1.05
CA TRP A 220 -7.79 12.42 -0.05
C TRP A 220 -6.59 12.76 0.83
N PRO A 221 -6.46 14.03 1.28
CA PRO A 221 -5.48 14.37 2.30
C PRO A 221 -5.77 13.61 3.60
N LEU A 222 -4.72 13.17 4.30
CA LEU A 222 -4.84 12.40 5.53
C LEU A 222 -4.88 13.28 6.79
N LYS A 223 -4.18 14.42 6.81
CA LYS A 223 -4.12 15.31 7.97
C LYS A 223 -5.51 15.80 8.42
N PRO A 224 -6.47 16.11 7.51
CA PRO A 224 -7.82 16.53 7.91
C PRO A 224 -8.67 15.45 8.60
N VAL A 225 -8.25 14.17 8.60
CA VAL A 225 -9.00 13.09 9.26
C VAL A 225 -9.21 13.41 10.75
N ASN A 226 -8.17 13.88 11.44
CA ASN A 226 -8.22 14.45 12.79
C ASN A 226 -6.84 14.95 13.25
N ALA A 227 -6.78 15.55 14.44
CA ALA A 227 -5.55 16.04 15.05
C ALA A 227 -4.46 14.96 15.27
N ALA A 228 -4.82 13.67 15.36
CA ALA A 228 -3.82 12.61 15.48
C ALA A 228 -3.12 12.37 14.13
N TYR A 229 -3.88 12.29 13.03
CA TYR A 229 -3.31 12.22 11.69
C TYR A 229 -2.49 13.46 11.34
N ASP A 230 -2.98 14.65 11.69
CA ASP A 230 -2.25 15.91 11.45
C ASP A 230 -0.85 15.90 12.07
N ARG A 231 -0.71 15.37 13.29
CA ARG A 231 0.58 15.24 13.97
C ARG A 231 1.47 14.11 13.44
N THR A 232 0.87 13.03 12.94
CA THR A 232 1.62 11.83 12.52
C THR A 232 2.04 11.87 11.05
N VAL A 233 1.22 12.44 10.17
CA VAL A 233 1.52 12.60 8.74
C VAL A 233 2.35 13.85 8.55
N GLN A 234 3.55 13.68 7.97
CA GLN A 234 4.49 14.77 7.79
C GLN A 234 3.96 15.81 6.81
N ALA A 235 3.43 15.37 5.66
CA ALA A 235 2.85 16.26 4.65
C ALA A 235 1.79 15.55 3.80
N ASP A 236 0.72 16.28 3.49
CA ASP A 236 -0.18 16.01 2.38
C ASP A 236 0.29 16.88 1.20
N ILE A 237 0.71 16.25 0.10
CA ILE A 237 1.36 16.88 -1.04
C ILE A 237 0.46 16.73 -2.26
N ALA A 238 -0.07 17.85 -2.75
CA ALA A 238 -0.82 17.88 -3.99
C ALA A 238 0.14 17.71 -5.17
N ILE A 239 -0.16 16.78 -6.08
CA ILE A 239 0.64 16.53 -7.28
C ILE A 239 -0.29 16.25 -8.45
N ASN A 240 0.00 16.84 -9.61
CA ASN A 240 -0.73 16.47 -10.83
C ASN A 240 -0.08 15.20 -11.39
N VAL A 241 -0.85 14.14 -11.67
CA VAL A 241 -0.36 12.92 -12.31
C VAL A 241 -1.03 12.69 -13.67
N GLY A 242 -0.30 12.06 -14.59
CA GLY A 242 -0.78 11.82 -15.95
C GLY A 242 -0.63 13.03 -16.88
N GLY A 243 -1.14 12.87 -18.11
CA GLY A 243 -1.01 13.83 -19.20
C GLY A 243 -2.26 14.71 -19.37
N ALA A 244 -2.24 15.61 -20.37
CA ALA A 244 -3.31 16.59 -20.62
C ALA A 244 -4.72 15.97 -20.78
N LEU A 245 -4.82 14.69 -21.17
CA LEU A 245 -6.08 13.97 -21.36
C LEU A 245 -6.50 13.12 -20.13
N SER A 246 -5.56 12.51 -19.41
CA SER A 246 -5.86 11.60 -18.29
C SER A 246 -5.79 12.26 -16.90
N GLY A 247 -4.99 13.31 -16.75
CA GLY A 247 -4.68 13.96 -15.45
C GLY A 247 -5.74 14.93 -14.92
N ARG A 248 -6.88 15.08 -15.59
CA ARG A 248 -8.02 15.92 -15.14
C ARG A 248 -9.32 15.13 -15.05
N THR A 249 -9.21 13.82 -14.88
CA THR A 249 -10.34 12.89 -14.81
C THR A 249 -10.12 11.92 -13.65
N PRO A 250 -11.16 11.24 -13.15
CA PRO A 250 -11.00 10.17 -12.17
C PRO A 250 -10.02 9.05 -12.56
N PHE A 251 -9.61 8.97 -13.84
CA PHE A 251 -8.56 8.05 -14.30
C PHE A 251 -7.15 8.44 -13.84
N SER A 252 -6.94 9.67 -13.33
CA SER A 252 -5.68 10.12 -12.70
C SER A 252 -5.26 9.16 -11.57
N HIS A 253 -6.22 8.52 -10.91
CA HIS A 253 -6.01 7.50 -9.88
C HIS A 253 -5.05 6.37 -10.29
N LEU A 254 -5.00 6.04 -11.58
CA LEU A 254 -4.17 4.96 -12.12
C LEU A 254 -2.83 5.47 -12.67
N GLN A 255 -2.60 6.78 -12.70
CA GLN A 255 -1.46 7.39 -13.40
C GLN A 255 -0.21 7.56 -12.53
N TYR A 256 -0.31 7.40 -11.20
CA TYR A 256 0.83 7.57 -10.30
C TYR A 256 2.00 6.62 -10.60
N TRP A 257 1.72 5.39 -11.02
CA TRP A 257 2.72 4.31 -11.11
C TRP A 257 3.95 4.66 -11.94
N THR A 258 3.79 5.43 -13.01
CA THR A 258 4.89 5.81 -13.91
C THR A 258 5.03 7.32 -14.07
N ASP A 259 4.32 8.11 -13.25
CA ASP A 259 4.43 9.56 -13.29
C ASP A 259 5.83 9.99 -12.84
N ARG A 260 6.53 10.73 -13.71
CA ARG A 260 7.92 11.14 -13.48
C ARG A 260 8.09 12.12 -12.32
N ARG A 261 7.06 12.91 -12.00
CA ARG A 261 7.10 13.85 -10.88
C ARG A 261 6.99 13.06 -9.59
N PHE A 262 5.99 12.19 -9.48
CA PHE A 262 5.81 11.36 -8.30
C PHE A 262 7.01 10.43 -8.05
N THR A 263 7.46 9.70 -9.08
CA THR A 263 8.61 8.78 -8.94
C THR A 263 9.93 9.49 -8.62
N ARG A 264 10.09 10.75 -9.01
CA ARG A 264 11.23 11.59 -8.58
C ARG A 264 11.15 11.92 -7.09
N GLU A 265 10.00 12.38 -6.60
CA GLU A 265 9.81 12.66 -5.16
C GLU A 265 10.11 11.43 -4.30
N VAL A 266 9.65 10.25 -4.75
CA VAL A 266 9.98 8.98 -4.08
C VAL A 266 11.49 8.75 -4.11
N ALA A 267 12.13 8.83 -5.29
CA ALA A 267 13.56 8.60 -5.45
C ALA A 267 14.40 9.55 -4.57
N ASP A 268 14.06 10.83 -4.53
CA ASP A 268 14.75 11.85 -3.74
C ASP A 268 14.69 11.50 -2.25
N TYR A 269 13.55 11.02 -1.75
CA TYR A 269 13.46 10.52 -0.38
C TYR A 269 14.33 9.27 -0.16
N LEU A 270 14.27 8.28 -1.07
CA LEU A 270 15.09 7.06 -0.96
C LEU A 270 16.60 7.38 -0.98
N LEU A 271 17.05 8.38 -1.75
CA LEU A 271 18.44 8.85 -1.77
C LEU A 271 18.92 9.35 -0.40
N THR A 272 18.03 9.91 0.43
CA THR A 272 18.38 10.32 1.80
C THR A 272 18.64 9.15 2.75
N LEU A 273 18.16 7.95 2.39
CA LEU A 273 18.28 6.72 3.19
C LEU A 273 19.43 5.82 2.72
N LEU A 274 19.85 5.95 1.45
CA LEU A 274 21.01 5.28 0.85
C LEU A 274 22.33 5.99 1.21
#